data_AF-A0A836W542-F1
#
_entry.id   AF-A0A836W542-F1
#
_cell.length_a   1.000
_cell.length_b   1.000
_cell.length_c   1.000
_cell.angle_alpha   90.00
_cell.angle_beta   90.00
_cell.angle_gamma   90.00
#
_symmetry.space_group_name_H-M   'P 1'
#
loop_
_entity.id
_entity.type
_entity.pdbx_description
1 polymer ?
#
loop_
_entity_poly.entity_id
_entity_poly.type
_entity_poly.pdbx_seq_one_letter_code
_entity_poly.pdbx_strand_id
1 'polypeptide(L)'
;MLSRYFNQDKIIVFPESRYKFVREPIGTVFRESEIDKLVEYVRDVWFRGGFVASVGDRVTSTMLELGLIPDIAVIVLKEKRSRVSLVDRSLFNKVFYGSNPRGRINLGLYRLIVEALRHHPSIIIIDG
;
A
#
# COMPACT_ATOMS: atom_id res chain seq x y z
N MET A 1 -4.92 -16.25 -14.80
CA MET A 1 -4.84 -17.08 -13.57
C MET A 1 -5.22 -16.22 -12.34
N LEU A 2 -6.45 -15.69 -12.30
CA LEU A 2 -6.91 -14.73 -11.27
C LEU A 2 -7.80 -15.37 -10.18
N SER A 3 -8.16 -16.65 -10.31
CA SER A 3 -9.19 -17.29 -9.47
C SER A 3 -8.70 -17.83 -8.13
N ARG A 4 -7.38 -17.83 -7.85
CA ARG A 4 -6.83 -18.59 -6.71
C ARG A 4 -6.90 -17.87 -5.35
N TYR A 5 -7.13 -16.55 -5.33
CA TYR A 5 -7.11 -15.76 -4.08
C TYR A 5 -8.50 -15.29 -3.61
N PHE A 6 -9.54 -15.49 -4.42
CA PHE A 6 -10.91 -15.06 -4.12
C PHE A 6 -11.75 -16.15 -3.43
N ASN A 7 -11.18 -16.92 -2.50
CA ASN A 7 -12.02 -17.76 -1.64
C ASN A 7 -12.62 -16.85 -0.55
N GLN A 8 -13.92 -16.57 -0.66
CA GLN A 8 -14.62 -15.39 -0.11
C GLN A 8 -15.05 -15.49 1.37
N ASP A 9 -14.68 -16.52 2.12
CA ASP A 9 -15.61 -16.94 3.19
C ASP A 9 -15.41 -16.31 4.58
N LYS A 10 -14.48 -15.37 4.75
CA LYS A 10 -14.33 -14.67 6.04
C LYS A 10 -14.07 -13.18 5.88
N ILE A 11 -15.11 -12.42 6.19
CA ILE A 11 -15.12 -10.97 6.27
C ILE A 11 -15.20 -10.61 7.75
N ILE A 12 -14.21 -9.84 8.22
CA ILE A 12 -14.30 -9.22 9.55
C ILE A 12 -14.84 -7.82 9.35
N VAL A 13 -15.99 -7.53 9.98
CA VAL A 13 -16.53 -6.17 10.05
C VAL A 13 -15.73 -5.41 11.10
N PHE A 14 -15.10 -4.31 10.70
CA PHE A 14 -14.35 -3.50 11.62
C PHE A 14 -15.34 -2.67 12.48
N PRO A 15 -15.42 -2.87 13.81
CA PRO A 15 -16.40 -2.18 14.63
C PRO A 15 -16.16 -0.67 14.59
N GLU A 16 -17.22 0.13 14.54
CA GLU A 16 -17.05 1.59 14.46
C GLU A 16 -16.26 2.17 15.64
N SER A 17 -16.47 1.58 16.83
CA SER A 17 -15.75 1.91 18.06
C SER A 17 -14.23 1.75 17.93
N ARG A 18 -13.75 0.94 16.98
CA ARG A 18 -12.32 0.69 16.75
C ARG A 18 -11.69 1.64 15.75
N TYR A 19 -12.45 2.38 14.94
CA TYR A 19 -11.88 3.37 14.01
C TYR A 19 -11.05 4.43 14.72
N LYS A 20 -11.42 4.79 15.96
CA LYS A 20 -10.68 5.78 16.74
C LYS A 20 -9.22 5.38 16.97
N PHE A 21 -8.92 4.08 17.08
CA PHE A 21 -7.56 3.59 17.36
C PHE A 21 -6.64 3.55 16.13
N VAL A 22 -7.19 3.69 14.92
CA VAL A 22 -6.44 3.66 13.66
C VAL A 22 -6.49 4.99 12.91
N ARG A 23 -6.99 6.05 13.57
CA ARG A 23 -7.09 7.39 12.99
C ARG A 23 -5.80 8.17 13.06
N GLU A 24 -5.01 7.96 14.11
CA GLU A 24 -3.74 8.65 14.28
C GLU A 24 -2.63 7.83 13.63
N PRO A 25 -1.67 8.49 12.95
CA PRO A 25 -0.48 7.82 12.45
C PRO A 25 0.25 7.10 13.58
N ILE A 26 0.60 5.84 13.33
CA ILE A 26 1.45 5.10 14.25
C ILE A 26 2.91 5.41 13.86
N GLY A 27 3.61 6.17 14.69
CA GLY A 27 5.03 6.47 14.51
C GLY A 27 5.31 7.88 13.95
N THR A 28 6.45 8.01 13.27
CA THR A 28 6.95 9.30 12.79
C THR A 28 6.17 9.81 11.59
N VAL A 29 5.75 11.07 11.65
CA VAL A 29 5.10 11.77 10.54
C VAL A 29 6.08 12.81 9.99
N PHE A 30 6.41 12.69 8.71
CA PHE A 30 7.20 13.69 7.99
C PHE A 30 6.26 14.71 7.34
N ARG A 31 6.56 15.99 7.50
CA ARG A 31 5.86 17.06 6.80
C ARG A 31 6.45 17.28 5.41
N GLU A 32 5.73 17.99 4.55
CA GLU A 32 6.20 18.34 3.21
C GLU A 32 7.54 19.09 3.24
N SER A 33 7.73 19.98 4.21
CA SER A 33 9.00 20.69 4.45
C SER A 33 10.15 19.81 4.90
N GLU A 34 9.91 18.52 5.15
CA GLU A 34 10.87 17.55 5.68
C GLU A 34 11.13 16.40 4.70
N ILE A 35 10.87 16.62 3.42
CA ILE A 35 10.98 15.58 2.39
C ILE A 35 12.40 14.98 2.31
N ASP A 36 13.44 15.78 2.50
CA ASP A 36 14.83 15.31 2.50
C ASP A 36 15.08 14.34 3.67
N LYS A 37 14.51 14.61 4.84
CA LYS A 37 14.61 13.72 6.00
C LYS A 37 13.87 12.40 5.75
N LEU A 38 12.74 12.43 5.07
CA LEU A 38 12.04 11.22 4.65
C LEU A 38 12.92 10.38 3.72
N VAL A 39 13.56 11.02 2.73
CA VAL A 39 14.46 10.34 1.78
C VAL A 39 15.63 9.69 2.52
N GLU A 40 16.29 10.41 3.42
CA GLU A 40 17.37 9.88 4.25
C GLU A 40 16.91 8.71 5.12
N TYR A 41 15.77 8.86 5.78
CA TYR A 41 15.20 7.81 6.64
C TYR A 41 14.91 6.52 5.85
N VAL A 42 14.29 6.64 4.68
CA VAL A 42 13.97 5.50 3.81
C VAL A 42 15.25 4.81 3.33
N ARG A 43 16.26 5.58 2.90
CA ARG A 43 17.57 5.03 2.48
C ARG A 43 18.29 4.31 3.62
N ASP A 44 18.24 4.85 4.82
CA ASP A 44 18.82 4.25 6.02
C ASP A 44 18.09 2.95 6.42
N VAL A 45 16.75 2.91 6.29
CA VAL A 45 15.98 1.66 6.45
C VAL A 45 16.47 0.59 5.47
N TRP A 46 16.60 0.89 4.18
CA TRP A 46 17.12 -0.07 3.20
C TRP A 46 18.57 -0.46 3.43
N PHE A 47 19.43 0.49 3.81
CA PHE A 47 20.83 0.23 4.14
C PHE A 47 20.97 -0.80 5.27
N ARG A 48 20.05 -0.78 6.23
CA ARG A 48 19.97 -1.76 7.33
C ARG A 48 19.25 -3.07 6.97
N GLY A 49 18.92 -3.28 5.70
CA GLY A 49 18.16 -4.45 5.24
C GLY A 49 16.69 -4.43 5.67
N GLY A 50 16.16 -3.25 6.00
CA GLY A 50 14.76 -3.05 6.32
C GLY A 50 13.87 -3.09 5.08
N PHE A 51 12.56 -3.06 5.33
CA PHE A 51 11.52 -3.21 4.31
C PHE A 51 10.60 -1.99 4.32
N VAL A 52 10.29 -1.46 3.15
CA VAL A 52 9.51 -0.23 2.98
C VAL A 52 8.23 -0.51 2.19
N ALA A 53 7.10 -0.24 2.84
CA ALA A 53 5.78 -0.33 2.23
C ALA A 53 5.17 1.06 2.03
N SER A 54 4.67 1.35 0.83
CA SER A 54 3.84 2.54 0.58
C SER A 54 2.35 2.17 0.55
N VAL A 55 1.51 3.04 1.12
CA VAL A 55 0.04 2.86 1.10
C VAL A 55 -0.62 4.15 0.66
N GLY A 56 -1.42 4.08 -0.39
CA GLY A 56 -2.12 5.20 -1.00
C GLY A 56 -1.42 5.72 -2.26
N ASP A 57 -2.22 6.19 -3.20
CA ASP A 57 -1.79 6.64 -4.52
C ASP A 57 -0.82 7.84 -4.44
N ARG A 58 -1.15 8.86 -3.63
CA ARG A 58 -0.31 10.06 -3.47
C ARG A 58 1.05 9.74 -2.86
N VAL A 59 1.07 8.99 -1.76
CA VAL A 59 2.32 8.59 -1.08
C VAL A 59 3.20 7.79 -2.02
N THR A 60 2.61 6.83 -2.75
CA THR A 60 3.34 6.02 -3.72
C THR A 60 3.90 6.87 -4.86
N SER A 61 3.11 7.78 -5.44
CA SER A 61 3.56 8.71 -6.49
C SER A 61 4.76 9.54 -6.03
N THR A 62 4.64 10.18 -4.86
CA THR A 62 5.71 11.02 -4.30
C THR A 62 6.98 10.22 -4.05
N MET A 63 6.90 8.99 -3.54
CA MET A 63 8.08 8.14 -3.37
C MET A 63 8.76 7.84 -4.71
N LEU A 64 7.98 7.47 -5.74
CA LEU A 64 8.52 7.17 -7.06
C LEU A 64 9.15 8.40 -7.73
N GLU A 65 8.54 9.58 -7.60
CA GLU A 65 9.08 10.87 -8.07
C GLU A 65 10.44 11.20 -7.44
N LEU A 66 10.65 10.79 -6.19
CA LEU A 66 11.92 10.94 -5.47
C LEU A 66 12.94 9.82 -5.78
N GLY A 67 12.62 8.91 -6.69
CA GLY A 67 13.46 7.75 -7.02
C GLY A 67 13.49 6.67 -5.93
N LEU A 68 12.50 6.67 -5.04
CA LEU A 68 12.35 5.69 -3.96
C LEU A 68 11.28 4.67 -4.36
N ILE A 69 11.70 3.51 -4.89
CA ILE A 69 10.78 2.43 -5.24
C ILE A 69 10.52 1.60 -3.98
N PRO A 70 9.30 1.61 -3.40
CA PRO A 70 9.00 0.80 -2.22
C PRO A 70 9.03 -0.69 -2.56
N ASP A 71 9.39 -1.52 -1.59
CA ASP A 71 9.42 -2.98 -1.74
C ASP A 71 8.01 -3.54 -2.01
N ILE A 72 7.00 -2.89 -1.44
CA ILE A 72 5.60 -3.13 -1.74
C ILE A 72 4.81 -1.80 -1.75
N ALA A 73 3.95 -1.63 -2.75
CA ALA A 73 3.00 -0.53 -2.81
C ALA A 73 1.56 -1.04 -2.74
N VAL A 74 0.68 -0.34 -2.04
CA VAL A 74 -0.77 -0.64 -2.00
C VAL A 74 -1.55 0.61 -2.41
N ILE A 75 -2.29 0.55 -3.51
CA ILE A 75 -3.02 1.70 -4.07
C ILE A 75 -4.48 1.35 -4.37
N VAL A 76 -5.34 2.37 -4.48
CA VAL A 76 -6.79 2.19 -4.73
C VAL A 76 -7.18 2.71 -6.13
N LEU A 77 -6.30 3.44 -6.82
CA LEU A 77 -6.56 4.08 -8.13
C LEU A 77 -7.81 4.96 -8.16
N LYS A 78 -8.23 5.48 -6.99
CA LYS A 78 -9.37 6.36 -6.80
C LYS A 78 -8.95 7.57 -5.95
N GLU A 79 -8.77 8.73 -6.58
CA GLU A 79 -8.67 10.01 -5.88
C GLU A 79 -9.98 10.78 -6.16
N LYS A 80 -10.69 11.24 -5.12
CA LYS A 80 -11.97 11.98 -5.25
C LYS A 80 -13.01 11.35 -6.21
N ARG A 81 -13.14 10.02 -6.23
CA ARG A 81 -14.07 9.25 -7.10
C ARG A 81 -13.74 9.28 -8.61
N SER A 82 -12.54 9.73 -9.00
CA SER A 82 -12.06 9.72 -10.38
C SER A 82 -10.86 8.79 -10.51
N ARG A 83 -10.72 8.07 -11.64
CA ARG A 83 -9.51 7.28 -11.93
C ARG A 83 -8.34 8.22 -12.14
N VAL A 84 -7.24 8.02 -11.41
CA VAL A 84 -6.00 8.76 -11.62
C VAL A 84 -4.87 7.80 -11.93
N SER A 85 -4.02 8.12 -12.91
CA SER A 85 -2.83 7.34 -13.24
C SER A 85 -1.57 7.99 -12.65
N LEU A 86 -1.52 8.12 -11.33
CA LEU A 86 -0.37 8.74 -10.65
C LEU A 86 0.83 7.80 -10.54
N VAL A 87 0.61 6.49 -10.61
CA VAL A 87 1.62 5.49 -10.30
C VAL A 87 2.06 4.77 -11.58
N ASP A 88 3.33 4.93 -11.95
CA ASP A 88 3.94 4.14 -13.00
C ASP A 88 4.17 2.70 -12.52
N ARG A 89 3.35 1.79 -13.03
CA ARG A 89 3.38 0.37 -12.68
C ARG A 89 4.56 -0.37 -13.31
N SER A 90 5.23 0.21 -14.32
CA SER A 90 6.37 -0.42 -14.98
C SER A 90 7.59 -0.57 -14.06
N LEU A 91 7.62 0.20 -12.98
CA LEU A 91 8.67 0.16 -11.95
C LEU A 91 8.54 -1.03 -10.98
N PHE A 92 7.49 -1.85 -11.11
CA PHE A 92 7.22 -2.99 -10.24
C PHE A 92 7.35 -4.32 -10.99
N ASN A 93 8.04 -5.29 -10.40
CA ASN A 93 8.23 -6.63 -10.95
C ASN A 93 6.93 -7.44 -10.99
N LYS A 94 6.01 -7.14 -10.07
CA LYS A 94 4.75 -7.87 -9.92
C LYS A 94 3.60 -6.95 -9.58
N VAL A 95 2.49 -7.12 -10.30
CA VAL A 95 1.23 -6.41 -10.07
C VAL A 95 0.18 -7.41 -9.60
N PHE A 96 -0.43 -7.12 -8.46
CA PHE A 96 -1.54 -7.86 -7.89
C PHE A 96 -2.82 -7.02 -7.92
N TYR A 97 -3.96 -7.69 -8.09
CA TYR A 97 -5.28 -7.06 -8.10
C TYR A 97 -6.15 -7.69 -7.02
N GLY A 98 -6.72 -6.86 -6.16
CA GLY A 98 -7.61 -7.26 -5.08
C GLY A 98 -8.85 -6.38 -5.01
N SER A 99 -9.81 -6.79 -4.19
CA SER A 99 -10.96 -5.96 -3.82
C SER A 99 -11.20 -6.03 -2.32
N ASN A 100 -11.52 -4.88 -1.72
CA ASN A 100 -11.85 -4.80 -0.31
C ASN A 100 -12.98 -3.79 -0.09
N PRO A 101 -14.22 -4.26 0.11
CA PRO A 101 -15.33 -3.35 0.33
C PRO A 101 -15.11 -2.48 1.56
N ARG A 102 -15.60 -1.25 1.51
CA ARG A 102 -15.48 -0.28 2.61
C ARG A 102 -15.93 -0.87 3.96
N GLY A 103 -15.12 -0.66 4.99
CA GLY A 103 -15.41 -1.09 6.37
C GLY A 103 -15.22 -2.59 6.64
N ARG A 104 -14.63 -3.33 5.69
CA ARG A 104 -14.37 -4.76 5.81
C ARG A 104 -12.88 -5.05 5.76
N ILE A 105 -12.48 -6.11 6.46
CA ILE A 105 -11.18 -6.76 6.29
C ILE A 105 -11.44 -8.10 5.60
N ASN A 106 -11.05 -8.18 4.33
CA ASN A 106 -11.16 -9.39 3.52
C ASN A 106 -9.94 -10.30 3.73
N LEU A 107 -10.14 -11.54 4.17
CA LEU A 107 -9.04 -12.52 4.30
C LEU A 107 -8.38 -12.88 2.95
N GLY A 108 -9.09 -12.74 1.83
CA GLY A 108 -8.50 -12.81 0.50
C GLY A 108 -7.48 -11.70 0.25
N LEU A 109 -7.75 -10.49 0.72
CA LEU A 109 -6.79 -9.38 0.68
C LEU A 109 -5.56 -9.69 1.54
N TYR A 110 -5.75 -10.24 2.74
CA TYR A 110 -4.64 -10.67 3.59
C TYR A 110 -3.72 -11.67 2.85
N ARG A 111 -4.28 -12.70 2.21
CA ARG A 111 -3.50 -13.68 1.45
C ARG A 111 -2.76 -13.05 0.27
N LEU A 112 -3.40 -12.08 -0.39
CA LEU A 112 -2.78 -11.35 -1.50
C LEU A 112 -1.61 -10.48 -1.02
N ILE A 113 -1.73 -9.85 0.15
CA ILE A 113 -0.61 -9.12 0.80
C ILE A 113 0.53 -10.09 1.11
N VAL A 114 0.24 -11.24 1.74
CA VAL A 114 1.26 -12.26 2.05
C VAL A 114 1.98 -12.76 0.79
N GLU A 115 1.25 -12.94 -0.31
CA GLU A 115 1.88 -13.31 -1.58
C GLU A 115 2.74 -12.18 -2.13
N ALA A 116 2.24 -10.94 -2.14
CA ALA A 116 2.99 -9.79 -2.64
C ALA A 116 4.29 -9.55 -1.85
N LEU A 117 4.29 -9.85 -0.54
CA LEU A 117 5.48 -9.83 0.31
C LEU A 117 6.56 -10.86 -0.10
N ARG A 118 6.37 -11.66 -1.14
CA ARG A 118 7.39 -12.54 -1.71
C ARG A 118 8.01 -12.02 -3.00
N HIS A 119 7.48 -10.92 -3.55
CA HIS A 119 7.91 -10.34 -4.82
C HIS A 119 8.23 -8.86 -4.60
N HIS A 120 9.48 -8.45 -4.79
CA HIS A 120 9.91 -7.07 -4.57
C HIS A 120 10.65 -6.53 -5.81
N PRO A 121 10.41 -5.28 -6.22
CA PRO A 121 9.27 -4.45 -5.83
C PRO A 121 7.95 -5.01 -6.38
N SER A 122 6.88 -5.00 -5.59
CA SER A 122 5.52 -5.34 -6.05
C SER A 122 4.50 -4.27 -5.73
N ILE A 123 3.39 -4.28 -6.47
CA ILE A 123 2.27 -3.37 -6.27
C ILE A 123 0.96 -4.14 -6.17
N ILE A 124 0.14 -3.76 -5.21
CA ILE A 124 -1.22 -4.24 -5.00
C ILE A 124 -2.19 -3.12 -5.37
N ILE A 125 -3.12 -3.42 -6.27
CA ILE A 125 -4.18 -2.50 -6.68
C ILE A 125 -5.50 -3.00 -6.11
N ILE A 126 -6.13 -2.19 -5.26
CA ILE A 126 -7.37 -2.52 -4.57
C ILE A 126 -8.55 -1.79 -5.20
N ASP A 127 -9.55 -2.54 -5.64
CA ASP A 127 -10.87 -1.98 -5.92
C ASP A 127 -11.68 -1.90 -4.61
N GLY A 128 -11.79 -0.68 -4.08
CA GLY A 128 -12.54 -0.35 -2.86
C GLY A 128 -14.02 -0.04 -3.08
#